data_AF-A0A8J5QUK6-F1
#
_entry.id   AF-A0A8J5QUK6-F1
#
_cell.length_a   1.000
_cell.length_b   1.000
_cell.length_c   1.000
_cell.angle_alpha   90.00
_cell.angle_beta   90.00
_cell.angle_gamma   90.00
#
_symmetry.space_group_name_H-M   'P 1'
#
loop_
_entity.id
_entity.type
_entity.pdbx_description
1 polymer ?
#
loop_
_entity_poly.entity_id
_entity_poly.type
_entity_poly.pdbx_seq_one_letter_code
_entity_poly.pdbx_strand_id
1 'polypeptide(L)'
;MTGFTEIVKLLLDYGADPNQTDCIGNTPLHLAAVTSKISVVTLLLKAGTDVLSSDRHGYNPLQLAQTKLRMLQNCQGSDMNKVKDQVHKIVGMLLAYLQKQKDACEQIEALSSFCSRITLSNTSDQVQDDLKDLLASIDSLSLKN
;
A
#
# COMPACT_ATOMS: atom_id res chain seq x y z
N MET A 1 25.63 -0.88 -1.21
CA MET A 1 24.97 -0.40 -2.45
C MET A 1 23.87 0.59 -2.07
N THR A 2 24.23 1.84 -1.79
CA THR A 2 23.31 2.92 -1.35
C THR A 2 22.74 3.75 -2.50
N GLY A 3 23.45 3.82 -3.64
CA GLY A 3 23.06 4.67 -4.77
C GLY A 3 21.72 4.33 -5.43
N PHE A 4 21.30 3.05 -5.44
CA PHE A 4 20.00 2.69 -6.03
C PHE A 4 18.82 3.28 -5.25
N THR A 5 18.93 3.43 -3.93
CA THR A 5 17.86 4.01 -3.10
C THR A 5 17.75 5.51 -3.32
N GLU A 6 18.88 6.21 -3.47
CA GLU A 6 18.91 7.64 -3.76
C GLU A 6 18.33 7.95 -5.14
N ILE A 7 18.62 7.13 -6.16
CA ILE A 7 18.04 7.28 -7.50
C ILE A 7 16.52 7.10 -7.45
N VAL A 8 16.01 6.06 -6.77
CA VAL A 8 14.56 5.86 -6.63
C VAL A 8 13.91 7.06 -5.94
N LYS A 9 14.51 7.55 -4.86
CA LYS A 9 14.01 8.74 -4.16
C LYS A 9 13.96 9.95 -5.09
N LEU A 10 15.03 10.21 -5.83
CA LEU A 10 15.08 11.32 -6.78
C LEU A 10 13.98 11.20 -7.84
N LEU A 11 13.79 10.02 -8.42
CA LEU A 11 12.73 9.80 -9.43
C LEU A 11 11.33 10.09 -8.85
N LEU A 12 11.06 9.63 -7.63
CA LEU A 12 9.80 9.92 -6.94
C LEU A 12 9.63 11.42 -6.66
N ASP A 13 10.69 12.09 -6.21
CA ASP A 13 10.69 13.54 -5.94
C ASP A 13 10.44 14.36 -7.22
N TYR A 14 10.83 13.84 -8.39
CA TYR A 14 10.57 14.44 -9.71
C TYR A 14 9.19 14.04 -10.31
N GLY A 15 8.34 13.35 -9.54
CA GLY A 15 6.99 12.99 -9.97
C GLY A 15 6.89 11.72 -10.81
N ALA A 16 7.88 10.83 -10.74
CA ALA A 16 7.73 9.49 -11.32
C ALA A 16 6.55 8.77 -10.65
N ASP A 17 5.66 8.22 -11.47
CA ASP A 17 4.51 7.45 -10.98
C ASP A 17 5.00 6.15 -10.32
N PRO A 18 4.78 5.97 -9.00
CA PRO A 18 5.27 4.81 -8.28
C PRO A 18 4.45 3.55 -8.56
N ASN A 19 3.32 3.67 -9.27
CA ASN A 19 2.44 2.58 -9.70
C ASN A 19 2.64 2.19 -11.17
N GLN A 20 3.50 2.89 -11.90
CA GLN A 20 3.76 2.61 -13.31
C GLN A 20 4.20 1.15 -13.49
N THR A 21 3.52 0.41 -14.36
CA THR A 21 3.82 -1.00 -14.60
C THR A 21 4.81 -1.20 -15.74
N ASP A 22 5.61 -2.27 -15.64
CA ASP A 22 6.45 -2.77 -16.73
C ASP A 22 5.64 -3.58 -17.76
N CYS A 23 6.33 -4.16 -18.75
CA CYS A 23 5.70 -4.98 -19.79
C CYS A 23 5.09 -6.30 -19.29
N ILE A 24 5.23 -6.64 -18.01
CA ILE A 24 4.67 -7.84 -17.37
C ILE A 24 3.64 -7.44 -16.29
N GLY A 25 3.35 -6.14 -16.14
CA GLY A 25 2.42 -5.65 -15.12
C GLY A 25 3.06 -5.47 -13.74
N ASN A 26 4.38 -5.61 -13.61
CA ASN A 26 5.05 -5.38 -12.33
C ASN A 26 5.12 -3.88 -12.05
N THR A 27 4.61 -3.46 -10.91
CA THR A 27 4.92 -2.14 -10.34
C THR A 27 6.33 -2.12 -9.75
N PRO A 28 6.93 -0.94 -9.50
CA PRO A 28 8.17 -0.80 -8.74
C PRO A 28 8.18 -1.60 -7.43
N LEU A 29 7.01 -1.73 -6.79
CA LEU A 29 6.86 -2.47 -5.54
C LEU A 29 6.96 -4.00 -5.74
N HIS A 30 6.45 -4.56 -6.84
CA HIS A 30 6.66 -5.98 -7.19
C HIS A 30 8.15 -6.28 -7.30
N LEU A 31 8.90 -5.43 -8.02
CA LEU A 31 10.34 -5.58 -8.20
C LEU A 31 11.11 -5.39 -6.89
N ALA A 32 10.71 -4.44 -6.05
CA ALA A 32 11.33 -4.20 -4.73
C ALA A 32 11.12 -5.38 -3.78
N ALA A 33 9.94 -6.00 -3.81
CA ALA A 33 9.61 -7.20 -3.03
C ALA A 33 10.48 -8.41 -3.46
N VAL A 34 10.61 -8.65 -4.77
CA VAL A 34 11.42 -9.74 -5.30
C VAL A 34 12.92 -9.49 -5.12
N THR A 35 13.39 -8.24 -5.13
CA THR A 35 14.82 -7.93 -4.92
C THR A 35 15.21 -7.80 -3.45
N SER A 36 14.26 -7.93 -2.53
CA SER A 36 14.48 -7.88 -1.08
C SER A 36 15.08 -6.56 -0.57
N LYS A 37 14.81 -5.44 -1.26
CA LYS A 37 15.37 -4.12 -0.94
C LYS A 37 14.47 -3.33 0.00
N ILE A 38 14.63 -3.53 1.31
CA ILE A 38 13.83 -2.88 2.37
C ILE A 38 13.77 -1.35 2.22
N SER A 39 14.89 -0.70 1.91
CA SER A 39 14.94 0.77 1.78
C SER A 39 14.09 1.27 0.61
N VAL A 40 14.06 0.54 -0.51
CA VAL A 40 13.25 0.88 -1.69
C VAL A 40 11.77 0.64 -1.39
N VAL A 41 11.42 -0.49 -0.76
CA VAL A 41 10.04 -0.78 -0.31
C VAL A 41 9.54 0.34 0.61
N THR A 42 10.37 0.80 1.55
CA THR A 42 9.99 1.88 2.47
C THR A 42 9.69 3.19 1.75
N LEU A 43 10.47 3.55 0.73
CA LEU A 43 10.23 4.76 -0.07
C LEU A 43 8.93 4.65 -0.87
N LEU A 44 8.70 3.51 -1.51
CA LEU A 44 7.50 3.26 -2.30
C LEU A 44 6.23 3.30 -1.45
N LEU A 45 6.24 2.65 -0.27
CA LEU A 45 5.11 2.70 0.67
C LEU A 45 4.81 4.13 1.16
N LYS A 46 5.85 4.97 1.32
CA LYS A 46 5.68 6.40 1.66
C LYS A 46 5.11 7.22 0.50
N ALA A 47 5.38 6.83 -0.74
CA ALA A 47 4.85 7.48 -1.92
C ALA A 47 3.37 7.14 -2.20
N GLY A 48 2.73 6.28 -1.38
CA GLY A 48 1.33 5.93 -1.56
C GLY A 48 1.09 4.93 -2.69
N THR A 49 2.01 3.99 -2.90
CA THR A 49 1.83 2.94 -3.91
C THR A 49 0.65 2.04 -3.61
N ASP A 50 -0.05 1.62 -4.66
CA ASP A 50 -0.98 0.51 -4.58
C ASP A 50 -0.24 -0.81 -4.34
N VAL A 51 -0.51 -1.38 -3.16
CA VAL A 51 0.03 -2.65 -2.66
C VAL A 51 -0.80 -3.86 -3.10
N LEU A 52 -2.00 -3.64 -3.65
CA LEU A 52 -2.93 -4.66 -4.09
C LEU A 52 -2.95 -4.85 -5.61
N SER A 53 -2.36 -3.92 -6.36
CA SER A 53 -2.09 -4.06 -7.79
C SER A 53 -1.50 -5.43 -8.12
N SER A 54 -2.11 -6.12 -9.08
CA SER A 54 -1.67 -7.43 -9.55
C SER A 54 -0.84 -7.33 -10.83
N ASP A 55 0.21 -8.12 -10.92
CA ASP A 55 0.93 -8.36 -12.18
C ASP A 55 0.07 -9.16 -13.18
N ARG A 56 0.61 -9.42 -14.38
CA ARG A 56 -0.08 -10.22 -15.41
C ARG A 56 -0.31 -11.68 -15.02
N HIS A 57 0.34 -12.17 -13.98
CA HIS A 57 0.13 -13.50 -13.42
C HIS A 57 -0.91 -13.51 -12.31
N GLY A 58 -1.47 -12.35 -11.96
CA GLY A 58 -2.44 -12.19 -10.89
C GLY A 58 -1.81 -12.12 -9.51
N TYR A 59 -0.49 -11.96 -9.41
CA TYR A 59 0.21 -11.83 -8.14
C TYR A 59 0.38 -10.38 -7.76
N ASN A 60 0.03 -10.05 -6.52
CA ASN A 60 0.40 -8.76 -5.93
C ASN A 60 1.81 -8.80 -5.31
N PRO A 61 2.41 -7.65 -4.93
CA PRO A 61 3.75 -7.59 -4.35
C PRO A 61 3.93 -8.46 -3.10
N LEU A 62 2.89 -8.60 -2.27
CA LEU A 62 2.91 -9.44 -1.08
C LEU A 62 2.99 -10.94 -1.45
N GLN A 63 2.18 -11.38 -2.40
CA GLN A 63 2.18 -12.76 -2.89
C GLN A 63 3.50 -13.10 -3.59
N LEU A 64 4.09 -12.17 -4.35
CA LEU A 64 5.44 -12.36 -4.90
C LEU A 64 6.51 -12.50 -3.80
N ALA A 65 6.44 -11.68 -2.74
CA ALA A 65 7.37 -11.82 -1.62
C ALA A 65 7.22 -13.18 -0.91
N GLN A 66 5.99 -13.64 -0.71
CA GLN A 66 5.69 -14.93 -0.08
C GLN A 66 6.11 -16.12 -0.94
N THR A 67 5.85 -16.09 -2.25
CA THR A 67 6.31 -17.13 -3.18
C THR A 67 7.82 -17.19 -3.22
N LYS A 68 8.52 -16.04 -3.25
CA LYS A 68 9.98 -16.00 -3.10
C LYS A 68 10.42 -16.62 -1.79
N LEU A 69 9.79 -16.27 -0.67
CA LEU A 69 10.14 -16.85 0.63
C LEU A 69 10.01 -18.38 0.64
N ARG A 70 8.93 -18.90 0.06
CA ARG A 70 8.67 -20.34 -0.06
C ARG A 70 9.71 -21.03 -0.95
N MET A 71 10.09 -20.42 -2.07
CA MET A 71 11.16 -20.92 -2.95
C MET A 71 12.50 -21.00 -2.21
N LEU A 72 12.77 -20.03 -1.33
CA LEU A 72 13.99 -19.99 -0.54
C LEU A 72 13.98 -20.97 0.64
N GLN A 73 12.83 -21.48 1.11
CA GLN A 73 12.74 -22.34 2.30
C GLN A 73 13.70 -23.54 2.24
N ASN A 74 13.83 -24.18 1.06
CA ASN A 74 14.67 -25.36 0.85
C ASN A 74 16.15 -25.03 0.57
N CYS A 75 16.49 -23.77 0.32
CA CYS A 75 17.87 -23.35 0.11
C CYS A 75 18.60 -23.16 1.45
N GLN A 76 19.73 -23.84 1.64
CA GLN A 76 20.57 -23.81 2.84
C GLN A 76 21.84 -22.97 2.59
N GLY A 77 22.28 -22.19 3.59
CA GLY A 77 23.48 -21.35 3.53
C GLY A 77 23.36 -20.07 4.34
N SER A 78 24.46 -19.63 4.97
CA SER A 78 24.50 -18.44 5.84
C SER A 78 24.07 -17.15 5.15
N ASP A 79 24.40 -16.99 3.86
CA ASP A 79 23.96 -15.83 3.06
C ASP A 79 22.48 -15.91 2.68
N MET A 80 21.93 -17.12 2.55
CA MET A 80 20.51 -17.32 2.23
C MET A 80 19.60 -17.01 3.42
N ASN A 81 20.08 -17.21 4.65
CA ASN A 81 19.35 -16.84 5.87
C ASN A 81 19.14 -15.32 5.95
N LYS A 82 20.14 -14.51 5.57
CA LYS A 82 20.01 -13.05 5.51
C LYS A 82 18.93 -12.62 4.51
N VAL A 83 18.86 -13.27 3.34
CA VAL A 83 17.83 -12.99 2.33
C VAL A 83 16.45 -13.39 2.85
N LYS A 84 16.31 -14.54 3.52
CA LYS A 84 15.04 -14.96 4.15
C LYS A 84 14.56 -13.96 5.19
N ASP A 85 15.45 -13.44 6.03
CA ASP A 85 15.11 -12.41 7.02
C ASP A 85 14.65 -11.11 6.36
N GLN A 86 15.34 -10.68 5.30
CA GLN A 86 14.93 -9.49 4.54
C GLN A 86 13.55 -9.67 3.90
N VAL A 87 13.28 -10.83 3.31
CA VAL A 87 11.97 -11.13 2.72
C VAL A 87 10.88 -11.18 3.79
N HIS A 88 11.11 -11.83 4.94
CA HIS A 88 10.17 -11.81 6.07
C HIS A 88 9.85 -10.39 6.52
N LYS A 89 10.87 -9.53 6.63
CA LYS A 89 10.68 -8.14 7.02
C LYS A 89 9.82 -7.37 6.02
N ILE A 90 10.02 -7.59 4.72
CA ILE A 90 9.19 -6.98 3.67
C ILE A 90 7.75 -7.47 3.74
N VAL A 91 7.53 -8.78 3.91
CA VAL A 91 6.18 -9.34 4.10
C VAL A 91 5.48 -8.68 5.29
N GLY A 92 6.18 -8.52 6.42
CA GLY A 92 5.65 -7.83 7.58
C GLY A 92 5.32 -6.35 7.31
N MET A 93 6.17 -5.64 6.58
CA MET A 93 5.92 -4.24 6.19
C MET A 93 4.69 -4.09 5.29
N LEU A 94 4.54 -4.97 4.30
CA LEU A 94 3.39 -4.97 3.38
C LEU A 94 2.09 -5.32 4.11
N LEU A 95 2.11 -6.32 4.99
CA LEU A 95 0.96 -6.69 5.82
C LEU A 95 0.54 -5.55 6.76
N ALA A 96 1.50 -4.90 7.43
CA ALA A 96 1.22 -3.77 8.31
C ALA A 96 0.63 -2.58 7.54
N TYR A 97 1.11 -2.34 6.32
CA TYR A 97 0.58 -1.28 5.47
C TYR A 97 -0.86 -1.57 5.03
N LEU A 98 -1.16 -2.81 4.63
CA LEU A 98 -2.52 -3.25 4.29
C LEU A 98 -3.48 -3.17 5.48
N GLN A 99 -3.03 -3.58 6.67
CA GLN A 99 -3.84 -3.46 7.88
C GLN A 99 -4.16 -1.99 8.17
N LYS A 100 -3.18 -1.09 8.04
CA LYS A 100 -3.38 0.34 8.23
C LYS A 100 -4.37 0.94 7.24
N GLN A 101 -4.35 0.50 5.98
CA GLN A 101 -5.35 0.91 4.99
C GLN A 101 -6.75 0.40 5.35
N LYS A 102 -6.87 -0.85 5.79
CA LYS A 102 -8.15 -1.43 6.24
C LYS A 102 -8.73 -0.68 7.45
N ASP A 103 -7.91 -0.41 8.46
CA ASP A 103 -8.31 0.33 9.66
C ASP A 103 -8.80 1.75 9.29
N ALA A 104 -8.19 2.39 8.29
CA ALA A 104 -8.64 3.68 7.78
C ALA A 104 -10.01 3.60 7.10
N CYS A 105 -10.28 2.55 6.31
CA CYS A 105 -11.60 2.34 5.72
C CYS A 105 -12.68 2.10 6.77
N GLU A 106 -12.40 1.27 7.79
CA GLU A 106 -13.35 1.03 8.89
C GLU A 106 -13.66 2.33 9.67
N GLN A 107 -12.66 3.20 9.86
CA GLN A 107 -12.86 4.53 10.47
C GLN A 107 -13.73 5.44 9.59
N ILE A 108 -13.54 5.41 8.27
CA ILE A 108 -14.36 6.17 7.32
C ILE A 108 -15.82 5.68 7.35
N GLU A 109 -16.05 4.37 7.34
CA GLU A 109 -17.40 3.79 7.45
C GLU A 109 -18.07 4.13 8.78
N ALA A 110 -17.31 4.07 9.88
CA ALA A 110 -17.81 4.46 11.20
C ALA A 110 -18.22 5.95 11.24
N LEU A 111 -17.41 6.83 10.64
CA LEU A 111 -17.72 8.25 10.51
C LEU A 111 -18.93 8.49 9.60
N SER A 112 -19.04 7.79 8.47
CA SER A 112 -20.18 7.90 7.55
C SER A 112 -21.49 7.43 8.21
N SER A 113 -21.44 6.33 8.97
CA SER A 113 -22.58 5.85 9.76
C SER A 113 -22.98 6.85 10.85
N PHE A 114 -22.01 7.42 11.56
CA PHE A 114 -22.26 8.45 12.56
C PHE A 114 -22.92 9.69 11.95
N CYS A 115 -22.40 10.15 10.80
CA CYS A 115 -22.96 11.28 10.07
C CYS A 115 -24.41 11.02 9.66
N SER A 116 -24.69 9.85 9.08
CA SER A 116 -26.05 9.44 8.70
C SER A 116 -27.03 9.44 9.90
N ARG A 117 -26.58 9.01 11.09
CA ARG A 117 -27.39 9.05 12.31
C ARG A 117 -27.71 10.47 12.76
N ILE A 118 -26.78 11.40 12.63
CA ILE A 118 -27.02 12.82 12.95
C ILE A 118 -28.02 13.42 11.98
N THR A 119 -27.93 13.11 10.68
CA THR A 119 -28.92 13.58 9.69
C THR A 119 -30.34 13.11 10.01
N LEU A 120 -30.48 11.89 10.54
CA LEU A 120 -31.77 11.33 10.99
C LEU A 120 -32.25 11.90 12.33
N SER A 121 -31.37 12.48 13.13
CA SER A 121 -31.77 13.26 14.30
C SER A 121 -32.25 14.64 13.83
N ASN A 122 -33.35 15.17 14.40
CA ASN A 122 -33.89 16.51 14.14
C ASN A 122 -32.93 17.62 14.62
N THR A 123 -31.76 17.68 13.98
CA THR A 123 -30.74 18.72 14.14
C THR A 123 -31.03 19.87 13.16
N SER A 124 -30.45 21.04 13.43
CA SER A 124 -30.63 22.24 12.60
C SER A 124 -30.33 21.98 11.12
N ASP A 125 -31.11 22.59 10.21
CA ASP A 125 -30.92 22.50 8.75
C ASP A 125 -29.49 22.85 8.33
N GLN A 126 -28.83 23.80 9.02
CA GLN A 126 -27.44 24.16 8.75
C GLN A 126 -26.47 23.01 9.04
N VAL A 127 -26.71 22.26 10.14
CA VAL A 127 -25.88 21.10 10.50
C VAL A 127 -26.09 19.97 9.50
N GLN A 128 -27.30 19.81 8.97
CA GLN A 128 -27.60 18.81 7.95
C GLN A 128 -26.91 19.12 6.61
N ASP A 129 -26.86 20.38 6.18
CA ASP A 129 -26.18 20.77 4.94
C ASP A 129 -24.65 20.68 5.06
N ASP A 130 -24.07 21.16 6.18
CA ASP A 130 -22.64 20.97 6.46
C ASP A 130 -22.25 19.47 6.48
N LEU A 131 -23.16 18.61 6.98
CA LEU A 131 -22.97 17.15 6.97
C LEU A 131 -23.03 16.54 5.57
N LYS A 132 -23.93 17.01 4.71
CA LYS A 132 -24.02 16.52 3.32
C LYS A 132 -22.74 16.85 2.56
N ASP A 133 -22.20 18.05 2.76
CA ASP A 133 -20.94 18.47 2.14
C ASP A 133 -19.75 17.65 2.65
N LEU A 134 -19.74 17.32 3.95
CA LEU A 134 -18.75 16.43 4.55
C LEU A 134 -18.85 15.01 3.97
N LEU A 135 -20.07 14.45 3.87
CA LEU A 135 -20.32 13.13 3.29
C LEU A 135 -19.91 13.06 1.80
N ALA A 136 -20.26 14.08 1.01
CA ALA A 136 -19.85 14.17 -0.40
C ALA A 136 -18.32 14.25 -0.56
N SER A 137 -17.65 14.96 0.35
CA SER A 137 -16.19 15.02 0.38
C SER A 137 -15.56 13.66 0.71
N ILE A 138 -16.14 12.92 1.68
CA ILE A 138 -15.70 11.57 2.05
C ILE A 138 -15.90 10.57 0.90
N ASP A 139 -17.05 10.60 0.23
CA ASP A 139 -17.34 9.72 -0.91
C ASP A 139 -16.36 9.97 -2.07
N SER A 140 -16.01 11.24 -2.32
CA SER A 140 -15.03 11.61 -3.33
C SER A 140 -13.60 11.13 -3.02
N LEU A 141 -13.26 10.95 -1.74
CA LEU A 141 -11.99 10.40 -1.28
C LEU A 141 -11.99 8.87 -1.35
N SER A 142 -13.12 8.23 -1.04
CA SER A 142 -13.29 6.78 -1.14
C SER A 142 -13.19 6.28 -2.59
N LEU A 143 -13.74 7.02 -3.56
CA LEU A 143 -13.67 6.70 -5.00
C LEU A 143 -12.30 6.97 -5.65
N LYS A 144 -11.36 7.62 -4.95
CA LYS A 144 -10.03 7.96 -5.47
C LYS A 144 -8.93 6.99 -5.04
N ASN A 145 -9.24 6.02 -4.18
CA ASN A 145 -8.36 4.91 -3.80
C ASN A 145 -8.73 3.64 -4.58
#